data_AF-A0A6P3GNS9-F1
#
_entry.id   AF-A0A6P3GNS9-F1
#
_cell.length_a   1.000
_cell.length_b   1.000
_cell.length_c   1.000
_cell.angle_alpha   90.00
_cell.angle_beta   90.00
_cell.angle_gamma   90.00
#
_symmetry.space_group_name_H-M   'P 1'
#
loop_
_entity.id
_entity.type
_entity.pdbx_description
1 polymer ?
#
loop_
_entity_poly.entity_id
_entity_poly.type
_entity_poly.pdbx_seq_one_letter_code
_entity_poly.pdbx_strand_id
1 'polypeptide(L)'
;MEEVVEQNVYGVPYSCLAAEEGLGNLPDEILLSLLLPRQNSLRDEIEEALDIDLLKQEAEHGALDVPHLSNYILNLMTLLCAPVRDEAVRKLESITDPVQLLRGIFHVLGLMKMDMVNYTIQSLRPYLKEHSIQYERAKFQELLNKQPKLPSSTMVLYQGYLNLLLWDLDSKEFPETLLMDKIRLQDMESQLKQLGILASVLLVARSFSGSALFSSTEFVNKLKHITKALMEEFNS
;
A
#
# COMPACT_ATOMS: atom_id res chain seq x y z
N MET A 1 -28.92 30.35 -18.01
CA MET A 1 -29.32 29.05 -18.58
C MET A 1 -28.47 27.97 -17.93
N GLU A 2 -28.69 27.79 -16.64
CA GLU A 2 -28.14 26.69 -15.83
C GLU A 2 -29.23 26.42 -14.80
N GLU A 3 -30.21 25.63 -15.22
CA GLU A 3 -31.28 25.10 -14.40
C GLU A 3 -31.44 23.66 -14.90
N VAL A 4 -30.60 22.76 -14.38
CA VAL A 4 -30.72 21.32 -14.63
C VAL A 4 -31.14 20.68 -13.30
N VAL A 5 -32.44 20.82 -13.06
CA VAL A 5 -33.34 19.78 -12.55
C VAL A 5 -32.78 18.89 -11.42
N GLU A 6 -32.87 19.38 -10.19
CA GLU A 6 -33.10 18.53 -9.00
C GLU A 6 -34.45 17.83 -9.16
N GLN A 7 -34.50 16.67 -9.81
CA GLN A 7 -35.69 15.81 -9.78
C GLN A 7 -35.55 14.74 -8.70
N ASN A 8 -36.21 15.04 -7.59
CA ASN A 8 -36.54 14.15 -6.49
C ASN A 8 -37.34 12.95 -6.98
N VAL A 9 -36.79 11.75 -6.82
CA VAL A 9 -37.56 10.53 -6.63
C VAL A 9 -37.42 10.15 -5.14
N TYR A 10 -38.51 10.29 -4.38
CA TYR A 10 -38.61 9.97 -2.95
C TYR A 10 -37.55 10.59 -2.00
N GLY A 11 -36.94 11.71 -2.36
CA GLY A 11 -35.99 12.41 -1.47
C GLY A 11 -34.67 11.67 -1.23
N VAL A 12 -34.34 10.68 -2.07
CA VAL A 12 -33.04 10.00 -2.04
C VAL A 12 -32.20 10.57 -3.18
N PRO A 13 -31.24 11.49 -2.91
CA PRO A 13 -30.37 11.98 -3.96
C PRO A 13 -29.52 10.83 -4.52
N TYR A 14 -29.27 10.85 -5.83
CA TYR A 14 -28.33 9.95 -6.52
C TYR A 14 -26.95 9.86 -5.83
N SER A 15 -26.62 10.86 -5.01
CA SER A 15 -25.46 10.85 -4.13
C SER A 15 -25.44 9.70 -3.13
N CYS A 16 -26.57 9.07 -2.76
CA CYS A 16 -26.59 7.92 -1.86
C CYS A 16 -26.03 6.63 -2.50
N LEU A 17 -26.09 6.50 -3.83
CA LEU A 17 -25.43 5.40 -4.55
C LEU A 17 -23.96 5.73 -4.88
N ALA A 18 -23.60 7.02 -4.92
CA ALA A 18 -22.26 7.47 -5.28
C ALA A 18 -21.33 7.78 -4.09
N ALA A 19 -21.83 7.85 -2.84
CA ALA A 19 -21.08 8.35 -1.68
C ALA A 19 -20.31 7.30 -0.85
N GLU A 20 -19.97 6.14 -1.41
CA GLU A 20 -18.96 5.25 -0.80
C GLU A 20 -17.78 5.01 -1.75
N GLU A 21 -17.01 6.07 -2.01
CA GLU A 21 -15.67 6.01 -2.66
C GLU A 21 -14.61 5.20 -1.85
N GLY A 22 -15.02 4.39 -0.86
CA GLY A 22 -14.14 3.55 -0.03
C GLY A 22 -14.19 2.05 -0.33
N LEU A 23 -15.22 1.57 -1.04
CA LEU A 23 -15.34 0.17 -1.49
C LEU A 23 -15.87 0.19 -2.93
N GLY A 24 -14.99 0.46 -3.91
CA GLY A 24 -15.34 0.58 -5.33
C GLY A 24 -15.71 -0.73 -6.01
N ASN A 25 -16.66 -1.52 -5.46
CA ASN A 25 -17.28 -2.64 -6.16
C ASN A 25 -18.79 -2.59 -5.94
N LEU A 26 -19.56 -2.61 -7.01
CA LEU A 26 -21.02 -2.66 -6.93
C LEU A 26 -21.51 -4.04 -6.41
N PRO A 27 -22.80 -4.15 -6.00
CA PRO A 27 -23.35 -5.39 -5.46
C PRO A 27 -23.21 -6.59 -6.39
N ASP A 28 -23.32 -6.36 -7.70
CA ASP A 28 -23.12 -7.34 -8.77
C ASP A 28 -21.71 -7.95 -8.72
N GLU A 29 -20.65 -7.13 -8.69
CA GLU A 29 -19.27 -7.59 -8.63
C GLU A 29 -19.00 -8.41 -7.37
N ILE A 30 -19.55 -7.98 -6.23
CA ILE A 30 -19.42 -8.70 -4.97
C ILE A 30 -20.13 -10.05 -5.06
N LEU A 31 -21.40 -10.07 -5.47
CA LEU A 31 -22.20 -11.29 -5.56
C LEU A 31 -21.61 -12.29 -6.57
N LEU A 32 -21.17 -11.82 -7.74
CA LEU A 32 -20.50 -12.63 -8.75
C LEU A 32 -19.17 -13.20 -8.23
N SER A 33 -18.43 -12.44 -7.41
CA SER A 33 -17.19 -12.93 -6.81
C SER A 33 -17.44 -14.10 -5.87
N LEU A 34 -18.59 -14.12 -5.18
CA LEU A 34 -19.00 -15.19 -4.26
C LEU A 34 -19.42 -16.49 -4.96
N LEU A 35 -19.68 -16.44 -6.27
CA LEU A 35 -20.13 -17.61 -7.03
C LEU A 35 -18.99 -18.55 -7.41
N LEU A 36 -19.28 -19.85 -7.39
CA LEU A 36 -18.36 -20.86 -7.89
C LEU A 36 -18.36 -20.88 -9.42
N PRO A 37 -17.24 -21.22 -10.08
CA PRO A 37 -17.10 -21.20 -11.55
C PRO A 37 -18.09 -22.08 -12.34
N ARG A 38 -18.88 -22.92 -11.67
CA ARG A 38 -19.82 -23.86 -12.29
C ARG A 38 -21.26 -23.34 -12.32
N GLN A 39 -21.55 -22.20 -11.70
CA GLN A 39 -22.90 -21.66 -11.53
C GLN A 39 -23.25 -20.64 -12.61
N ASN A 40 -22.99 -20.95 -13.88
CA ASN A 40 -23.16 -19.98 -14.98
C ASN A 40 -24.60 -19.45 -15.09
N SER A 41 -25.61 -20.30 -14.94
CA SER A 41 -27.01 -19.86 -14.97
C SER A 41 -27.36 -18.84 -13.88
N LEU A 42 -26.79 -18.96 -12.69
CA LEU A 42 -27.02 -18.02 -11.60
C LEU A 42 -26.21 -16.73 -11.80
N ARG A 43 -25.03 -16.82 -12.43
CA ARG A 43 -24.26 -15.64 -12.83
C ARG A 43 -25.04 -14.80 -13.83
N ASP A 44 -25.57 -15.43 -14.88
CA ASP A 44 -26.33 -14.75 -15.92
C ASP A 44 -27.59 -14.09 -15.33
N GLU A 45 -28.30 -14.78 -14.42
CA GLU A 45 -29.46 -14.23 -13.73
C GLU A 45 -29.11 -13.00 -12.87
N ILE A 46 -27.98 -13.02 -12.16
CA ILE A 46 -27.52 -11.89 -11.34
C ILE A 46 -27.08 -10.72 -12.22
N GLU A 47 -26.36 -10.99 -13.32
CA GLU A 47 -25.91 -9.98 -14.27
C GLU A 47 -27.11 -9.28 -14.94
N GLU A 48 -28.18 -10.01 -15.26
CA GLU A 48 -29.42 -9.44 -15.81
C GLU A 48 -30.22 -8.64 -14.76
N ALA A 49 -30.37 -9.17 -13.54
CA ALA A 49 -31.16 -8.52 -12.50
C ALA A 49 -30.49 -7.29 -11.86
N LEU A 50 -29.15 -7.21 -11.90
CA LEU A 50 -28.36 -6.11 -11.35
C LEU A 50 -27.66 -5.28 -12.44
N ASP A 51 -28.27 -5.16 -13.62
CA ASP A 51 -27.78 -4.29 -14.69
C ASP A 51 -27.79 -2.81 -14.26
N ILE A 52 -26.60 -2.22 -14.16
CA ILE A 52 -26.38 -0.86 -13.68
C ILE A 52 -27.07 0.17 -14.57
N ASP A 53 -27.01 -0.03 -15.88
CA ASP A 53 -27.57 0.91 -16.86
C ASP A 53 -29.10 0.88 -16.80
N LEU A 54 -29.69 -0.32 -16.67
CA LEU A 54 -31.13 -0.48 -16.49
C LEU A 54 -31.61 0.10 -15.15
N LEU A 55 -30.96 -0.25 -14.04
CA LEU A 55 -31.31 0.27 -12.71
C LEU A 55 -31.18 1.78 -12.62
N LYS A 56 -30.17 2.36 -13.29
CA LYS A 56 -30.02 3.81 -13.38
C LYS A 56 -31.15 4.43 -14.17
N GLN A 57 -31.55 3.86 -15.31
CA GLN A 57 -32.68 4.37 -16.08
C GLN A 57 -33.99 4.29 -15.29
N GLU A 58 -34.25 3.17 -14.62
CA GLU A 58 -35.46 3.01 -13.79
C GLU A 58 -35.49 4.00 -12.63
N ALA A 59 -34.34 4.31 -12.02
CA ALA A 59 -34.24 5.30 -10.96
C ALA A 59 -34.44 6.75 -11.46
N GLU A 60 -33.85 7.13 -12.60
CA GLU A 60 -34.03 8.48 -13.20
C GLU A 60 -35.51 8.75 -13.54
N HIS A 61 -36.25 7.72 -13.94
CA HIS A 61 -37.67 7.81 -14.30
C HIS A 61 -38.61 7.52 -13.11
N GLY A 62 -38.07 7.25 -11.92
CA GLY A 62 -38.84 6.94 -10.72
C GLY A 62 -39.64 5.64 -10.76
N ALA A 63 -39.26 4.72 -11.64
CA ALA A 63 -39.86 3.40 -11.83
C ALA A 63 -39.20 2.30 -10.99
N LEU A 64 -38.04 2.57 -10.37
CA LEU A 64 -37.29 1.57 -9.61
C LEU A 64 -38.05 1.06 -8.37
N ASP A 65 -38.30 -0.25 -8.32
CA ASP A 65 -38.89 -0.95 -7.17
C ASP A 65 -37.79 -1.40 -6.18
N VAL A 66 -37.44 -0.49 -5.25
CA VAL A 66 -36.42 -0.74 -4.22
C VAL A 66 -36.77 -1.92 -3.30
N PRO A 67 -38.02 -2.10 -2.81
CA PRO A 67 -38.42 -3.30 -2.07
C PRO A 67 -38.19 -4.62 -2.82
N HIS A 68 -38.54 -4.70 -4.10
CA HIS A 68 -38.32 -5.92 -4.88
C HIS A 68 -36.83 -6.24 -5.03
N LEU A 69 -36.04 -5.23 -5.43
CA LEU A 69 -34.59 -5.35 -5.59
C LEU A 69 -33.90 -5.76 -4.28
N SER A 70 -34.27 -5.12 -3.16
CA SER A 70 -33.67 -5.40 -1.85
C SER A 70 -33.97 -6.83 -1.39
N ASN A 71 -35.20 -7.32 -1.61
CA ASN A 71 -35.55 -8.71 -1.28
C ASN A 71 -34.80 -9.71 -2.17
N TYR A 72 -34.64 -9.42 -3.46
CA TYR A 72 -33.84 -10.26 -4.36
C TYR A 72 -32.38 -10.38 -3.87
N ILE A 73 -31.75 -9.25 -3.53
CA ILE A 73 -30.38 -9.23 -3.00
C ILE A 73 -30.29 -9.95 -1.65
N LEU A 74 -31.24 -9.75 -0.74
CA LEU A 74 -31.26 -10.45 0.56
C LEU A 74 -31.40 -11.97 0.41
N ASN A 75 -32.22 -12.44 -0.53
CA ASN A 75 -32.36 -13.86 -0.82
C ASN A 75 -31.05 -14.45 -1.35
N LEU A 76 -30.37 -13.74 -2.26
CA LEU A 76 -29.05 -14.14 -2.74
C LEU A 76 -28.01 -14.14 -1.61
N MET A 77 -28.01 -13.12 -0.76
CA MET A 77 -27.11 -13.06 0.39
C MET A 77 -27.33 -14.24 1.33
N THR A 78 -28.57 -14.60 1.61
CA THR A 78 -28.94 -15.76 2.44
C THR A 78 -28.46 -17.08 1.83
N LEU A 79 -28.46 -17.18 0.49
CA LEU A 79 -27.98 -18.36 -0.22
C LEU A 79 -26.44 -18.48 -0.22
N LEU A 80 -25.73 -17.35 -0.28
CA LEU A 80 -24.28 -17.30 -0.51
C LEU A 80 -23.45 -17.02 0.75
N CYS A 81 -24.07 -16.60 1.85
CA CYS A 81 -23.33 -16.22 3.06
C CYS A 81 -22.75 -17.43 3.81
N ALA A 82 -21.67 -17.17 4.55
CA ALA A 82 -21.13 -18.11 5.51
C ALA A 82 -22.00 -18.14 6.79
N PRO A 83 -22.03 -19.26 7.54
CA PRO A 83 -22.89 -19.40 8.74
C PRO A 83 -22.69 -18.32 9.81
N VAL A 84 -21.50 -17.71 9.87
CA VAL A 84 -21.18 -16.62 10.79
C VAL A 84 -21.93 -15.31 10.47
N ARG A 85 -22.45 -15.16 9.25
CA ARG A 85 -23.16 -13.96 8.78
C ARG A 85 -24.68 -14.08 8.79
N ASP A 86 -25.23 -15.27 9.03
CA ASP A 86 -26.68 -15.51 9.03
C ASP A 86 -27.43 -14.56 9.98
N GLU A 87 -26.87 -14.27 11.16
CA GLU A 87 -27.48 -13.32 12.10
C GLU A 87 -27.48 -11.87 11.57
N ALA A 88 -26.43 -11.48 10.85
CA ALA A 88 -26.31 -10.15 10.26
C ALA A 88 -27.31 -9.96 9.11
N VAL A 89 -27.48 -10.99 8.25
CA VAL A 89 -28.47 -10.97 7.16
C VAL A 89 -29.90 -10.89 7.74
N ARG A 90 -30.20 -11.68 8.79
CA ARG A 90 -31.52 -11.64 9.44
C ARG A 90 -31.86 -10.28 10.06
N LYS A 91 -30.87 -9.53 10.55
CA LYS A 91 -31.10 -8.17 11.07
C LYS A 91 -31.57 -7.22 9.96
N LEU A 92 -31.10 -7.42 8.72
CA LEU A 92 -31.51 -6.59 7.58
C LEU A 92 -32.98 -6.77 7.22
N GLU A 93 -33.54 -7.98 7.37
CA GLU A 93 -34.96 -8.27 7.11
C GLU A 93 -35.92 -7.44 7.99
N SER A 94 -35.44 -6.94 9.14
CA SER A 94 -36.24 -6.13 10.07
C SER A 94 -36.27 -4.63 9.74
N ILE A 95 -35.46 -4.16 8.79
CA ILE A 95 -35.34 -2.74 8.46
C ILE A 95 -36.42 -2.34 7.45
N THR A 96 -37.28 -1.39 7.83
CA THR A 96 -38.39 -0.90 6.98
C THR A 96 -37.98 0.30 6.11
N ASP A 97 -36.99 1.09 6.54
CA ASP A 97 -36.52 2.26 5.81
C ASP A 97 -35.60 1.85 4.63
N PRO A 98 -35.94 2.16 3.37
CA PRO A 98 -35.20 1.69 2.20
C PRO A 98 -33.74 2.13 2.17
N VAL A 99 -33.44 3.36 2.61
CA VAL A 99 -32.07 3.91 2.60
C VAL A 99 -31.20 3.17 3.62
N GLN A 100 -31.70 2.98 4.85
CA GLN A 100 -31.00 2.21 5.87
C GLN A 100 -30.84 0.73 5.49
N LEU A 101 -31.84 0.15 4.83
CA LEU A 101 -31.78 -1.23 4.36
C LEU A 101 -30.66 -1.42 3.33
N LEU A 102 -30.63 -0.58 2.29
CA LEU A 102 -29.60 -0.62 1.26
C LEU A 102 -28.20 -0.43 1.87
N ARG A 103 -28.03 0.56 2.77
CA ARG A 103 -26.76 0.77 3.47
C ARG A 103 -26.32 -0.46 4.27
N GLY A 104 -27.25 -1.11 4.95
CA GLY A 104 -26.99 -2.36 5.67
C GLY A 104 -26.61 -3.52 4.74
N ILE A 105 -27.28 -3.64 3.59
CA ILE A 105 -26.96 -4.62 2.54
C ILE A 105 -25.53 -4.43 2.03
N PHE A 106 -25.16 -3.21 1.63
CA PHE A 106 -23.79 -2.91 1.17
C PHE A 106 -22.73 -3.24 2.22
N HIS A 107 -23.00 -2.89 3.48
CA HIS A 107 -22.10 -3.20 4.57
C HIS A 107 -21.89 -4.71 4.73
N VAL A 108 -22.96 -5.50 4.76
CA VAL A 108 -22.88 -6.96 4.94
C VAL A 108 -22.29 -7.64 3.70
N LEU A 109 -22.60 -7.18 2.48
CA LEU A 109 -21.95 -7.66 1.25
C LEU A 109 -20.43 -7.45 1.27
N GLY A 110 -19.97 -6.28 1.72
CA GLY A 110 -18.53 -6.01 1.89
C GLY A 110 -17.87 -6.99 2.88
N LEU A 111 -18.58 -7.34 3.95
CA LEU A 111 -18.12 -8.35 4.91
C LEU A 111 -18.11 -9.76 4.30
N MET A 112 -19.13 -10.13 3.53
CA MET A 112 -19.19 -11.42 2.83
C MET A 112 -18.03 -11.59 1.83
N LYS A 113 -17.67 -10.51 1.12
CA LYS A 113 -16.47 -10.50 0.25
C LYS A 113 -15.20 -10.82 1.05
N MET A 114 -15.02 -10.18 2.20
CA MET A 114 -13.87 -10.44 3.07
C MET A 114 -13.87 -11.87 3.60
N ASP A 115 -15.03 -12.42 3.94
CA ASP A 115 -15.16 -13.80 4.40
C ASP A 115 -14.71 -14.79 3.31
N MET A 116 -15.08 -14.55 2.04
CA MET A 116 -14.63 -15.36 0.91
C MET A 116 -13.12 -15.25 0.66
N VAL A 117 -12.56 -14.04 0.72
CA VAL A 117 -11.10 -13.84 0.59
C VAL A 117 -10.36 -14.56 1.73
N ASN A 118 -10.85 -14.42 2.96
CA ASN A 118 -10.29 -15.10 4.13
C ASN A 118 -10.35 -16.63 3.98
N TYR A 119 -11.49 -17.15 3.52
CA TYR A 119 -11.64 -18.58 3.23
C TYR A 119 -10.67 -19.05 2.14
N THR A 120 -10.53 -18.29 1.06
CA THR A 120 -9.61 -18.58 -0.05
C THR A 120 -8.16 -18.60 0.41
N ILE A 121 -7.74 -17.63 1.24
CA ILE A 121 -6.40 -17.60 1.84
C ILE A 121 -6.21 -18.82 2.76
N GLN A 122 -7.20 -19.17 3.57
CA GLN A 122 -7.12 -20.32 4.47
C GLN A 122 -7.03 -21.65 3.71
N SER A 123 -7.78 -21.81 2.62
CA SER A 123 -7.78 -23.03 1.80
C SER A 123 -6.50 -23.17 0.98
N LEU A 124 -5.92 -22.08 0.50
CA LEU A 124 -4.65 -22.08 -0.24
C LEU A 124 -3.40 -22.16 0.65
N ARG A 125 -3.49 -21.71 1.91
CA ARG A 125 -2.38 -21.72 2.88
C ARG A 125 -1.59 -23.05 2.96
N PRO A 126 -2.20 -24.25 3.01
CA PRO A 126 -1.44 -25.49 3.05
C PRO A 126 -0.53 -25.66 1.82
N TYR A 127 -1.07 -25.42 0.61
CA TYR A 127 -0.32 -25.51 -0.64
C TYR A 127 0.79 -24.46 -0.73
N LEU A 128 0.51 -23.23 -0.29
CA LEU A 128 1.51 -22.17 -0.25
C LEU A 128 2.64 -22.52 0.71
N LYS A 129 2.34 -23.09 1.88
CA LYS A 129 3.37 -23.53 2.83
C LYS A 129 4.24 -24.65 2.25
N GLU A 130 3.63 -25.64 1.60
CA GLU A 130 4.35 -26.75 0.98
C GLU A 130 5.35 -26.28 -0.08
N HIS A 131 4.96 -25.32 -0.93
CA HIS A 131 5.81 -24.81 -2.00
C HIS A 131 6.64 -23.56 -1.64
N SER A 132 6.41 -22.95 -0.46
CA SER A 132 7.06 -21.70 -0.04
C SER A 132 8.59 -21.77 -0.09
N ILE A 133 9.17 -22.85 0.45
CA ILE A 133 10.62 -23.04 0.52
C ILE A 133 11.23 -23.10 -0.89
N GLN A 134 10.55 -23.78 -1.82
CA GLN A 134 11.03 -23.89 -3.20
C GLN A 134 10.97 -22.53 -3.90
N TYR A 135 9.86 -21.80 -3.73
CA TYR A 135 9.70 -20.45 -4.26
C TYR A 135 10.75 -19.48 -3.73
N GLU A 136 10.96 -19.44 -2.40
CA GLU A 136 11.95 -18.57 -1.77
C GLU A 136 13.37 -18.89 -2.25
N ARG A 137 13.74 -20.18 -2.34
CA ARG A 137 15.04 -20.60 -2.88
C ARG A 137 15.22 -20.19 -4.33
N ALA A 138 14.21 -20.40 -5.17
CA ALA A 138 14.26 -20.01 -6.58
C ALA A 138 14.39 -18.49 -6.72
N LYS A 139 13.64 -17.72 -5.94
CA LYS A 139 13.68 -16.25 -5.97
C LYS A 139 15.00 -15.71 -5.44
N PHE A 140 15.52 -16.30 -4.37
CA PHE A 140 16.84 -15.97 -3.84
C PHE A 140 17.93 -16.28 -4.86
N GLN A 141 17.86 -17.43 -5.52
CA GLN A 141 18.79 -17.78 -6.59
C GLN A 141 18.71 -16.81 -7.78
N GLU A 142 17.51 -16.35 -8.14
CA GLU A 142 17.33 -15.30 -9.16
C GLU A 142 18.04 -14.00 -8.76
N LEU A 143 17.93 -13.59 -7.49
CA LEU A 143 18.62 -12.41 -6.95
C LEU A 143 20.15 -12.60 -6.96
N LEU A 144 20.66 -13.77 -6.59
CA LEU A 144 22.09 -14.08 -6.69
C LEU A 144 22.60 -14.05 -8.12
N ASN A 145 21.82 -14.52 -9.08
CA ASN A 145 22.21 -14.49 -10.49
C ASN A 145 22.26 -13.05 -11.04
N LYS A 146 21.41 -12.15 -10.54
CA LYS A 146 21.44 -10.71 -10.87
C LYS A 146 22.59 -9.97 -10.18
N GLN A 147 23.01 -10.43 -9.01
CA GLN A 147 24.16 -9.89 -8.26
C GLN A 147 25.16 -11.01 -7.93
N PRO A 148 26.13 -11.31 -8.82
CA PRO A 148 27.02 -12.47 -8.67
C PRO A 148 28.00 -12.34 -7.49
N LYS A 149 28.04 -11.19 -6.80
CA LYS A 149 28.75 -11.01 -5.54
C LYS A 149 27.75 -11.16 -4.41
N LEU A 150 27.69 -12.34 -3.80
CA LEU A 150 27.02 -12.53 -2.52
C LEU A 150 27.64 -11.51 -1.54
N PRO A 151 26.87 -10.58 -0.94
CA PRO A 151 27.43 -9.65 0.00
C PRO A 151 27.93 -10.47 1.19
N SER A 152 29.25 -10.44 1.43
CA SER A 152 29.84 -11.01 2.64
C SER A 152 29.07 -10.49 3.85
N SER A 153 28.93 -11.28 4.91
CA SER A 153 28.35 -10.82 6.18
C SER A 153 28.96 -9.49 6.63
N THR A 154 30.26 -9.30 6.38
CA THR A 154 30.96 -8.03 6.60
C THR A 154 30.45 -6.90 5.71
N MET A 155 30.19 -7.13 4.42
CA MET A 155 29.66 -6.11 3.51
C MET A 155 28.25 -5.68 3.90
N VAL A 156 27.38 -6.61 4.29
CA VAL A 156 26.03 -6.29 4.77
C VAL A 156 26.11 -5.44 6.04
N LEU A 157 26.99 -5.82 6.96
CA LEU A 157 27.21 -5.08 8.19
C LEU A 157 27.75 -3.66 7.92
N TYR A 158 28.77 -3.53 7.07
CA TYR A 158 29.32 -2.23 6.68
C TYR A 158 28.27 -1.35 5.96
N GLN A 159 27.46 -1.94 5.09
CA GLN A 159 26.38 -1.21 4.43
C GLN A 159 25.34 -0.71 5.44
N GLY A 160 24.98 -1.53 6.44
CA GLY A 160 24.08 -1.14 7.52
C GLY A 160 24.61 0.05 8.32
N TYR A 161 25.89 0.00 8.72
CA TYR A 161 26.54 1.13 9.40
C TYR A 161 26.63 2.38 8.54
N LEU A 162 26.94 2.24 7.24
CA LEU A 162 26.98 3.39 6.32
C LEU A 162 25.60 4.01 6.13
N ASN A 163 24.54 3.20 5.99
CA ASN A 163 23.17 3.70 5.90
C ASN A 163 22.73 4.42 7.17
N LEU A 164 23.19 3.97 8.35
CA LEU A 164 22.94 4.64 9.62
C LEU A 164 23.68 5.98 9.75
N LEU A 165 24.94 6.05 9.27
CA LEU A 165 25.75 7.25 9.30
C LEU A 165 25.37 8.28 8.22
N LEU A 166 24.79 7.82 7.10
CA LEU A 166 24.31 8.64 5.99
C LEU A 166 22.78 8.78 5.99
N TRP A 167 22.15 8.63 7.17
CA TRP A 167 20.70 8.62 7.33
C TRP A 167 20.10 9.98 6.95
N ASP A 168 19.04 9.97 6.12
CA ASP A 168 18.42 11.17 5.59
C ASP A 168 17.53 11.87 6.64
N LEU A 169 17.79 13.17 6.88
CA LEU A 169 17.13 14.01 7.89
C LEU A 169 15.66 14.31 7.57
N ASP A 170 15.22 14.08 6.33
CA ASP A 170 13.82 14.23 5.92
C ASP A 170 12.95 13.00 6.24
N SER A 171 13.57 11.89 6.71
CA SER A 171 12.85 10.68 7.10
C SER A 171 12.40 10.71 8.57
N LYS A 172 11.13 10.39 8.82
CA LYS A 172 10.43 10.71 10.07
C LYS A 172 10.74 9.85 11.29
N GLU A 173 11.54 8.78 11.20
CA GLU A 173 11.72 7.87 12.35
C GLU A 173 13.16 7.35 12.46
N PHE A 174 13.97 8.06 13.26
CA PHE A 174 15.23 7.52 13.76
C PHE A 174 14.93 6.37 14.74
N PRO A 175 15.64 5.23 14.66
CA PRO A 175 15.31 4.05 15.46
C PRO A 175 15.41 4.32 16.97
N GLU A 176 14.34 3.96 17.70
CA GLU A 176 14.22 4.17 19.16
C GLU A 176 15.40 3.55 19.93
N THR A 177 15.84 2.37 19.50
CA THR A 177 16.94 1.61 20.11
C THR A 177 18.29 2.33 20.06
N LEU A 178 18.47 3.30 19.17
CA LEU A 178 19.73 4.05 19.01
C LEU A 178 19.62 5.50 19.51
N LEU A 179 18.48 5.91 20.07
CA LEU A 179 18.27 7.30 20.52
C LEU A 179 19.33 7.77 21.53
N MET A 180 19.76 6.88 22.42
CA MET A 180 20.78 7.19 23.43
C MET A 180 22.17 7.43 22.81
N ASP A 181 22.46 6.78 21.69
CA ASP A 181 23.74 6.89 20.96
C ASP A 181 23.69 7.93 19.84
N LYS A 182 22.57 8.63 19.66
CA LYS A 182 22.35 9.60 18.57
C LYS A 182 23.46 10.66 18.50
N ILE A 183 23.86 11.24 19.63
CA ILE A 183 24.90 12.27 19.70
C ILE A 183 26.25 11.72 19.21
N ARG A 184 26.58 10.48 19.58
CA ARG A 184 27.82 9.82 19.15
C ARG A 184 27.81 9.52 17.66
N LEU A 185 26.66 9.08 17.13
CA LEU A 185 26.49 8.81 15.70
C LEU A 185 26.57 10.10 14.87
N GLN A 186 26.00 11.20 15.36
CA GLN A 186 26.11 12.52 14.71
C GLN A 186 27.54 13.06 14.70
N ASP A 187 28.32 12.84 15.76
CA ASP A 187 29.74 13.19 15.78
C ASP A 187 30.54 12.38 14.73
N MET A 188 30.29 11.07 14.65
CA MET A 188 30.90 10.21 13.62
C MET A 188 30.48 10.60 12.19
N GLU A 189 29.22 10.97 12.00
CA GLU A 189 28.72 11.49 10.73
C GLU A 189 29.44 12.80 10.34
N SER A 190 29.60 13.73 11.28
CA SER A 190 30.33 14.98 11.06
C SER A 190 31.78 14.71 10.67
N GLN A 191 32.46 13.80 11.36
CA GLN A 191 33.83 13.39 11.03
C GLN A 191 33.92 12.76 9.63
N LEU A 192 32.94 11.93 9.25
CA LEU A 192 32.88 11.31 7.92
C LEU A 192 32.71 12.37 6.82
N LYS A 193 31.84 13.35 7.03
CA LYS A 193 31.64 14.49 6.11
C LYS A 193 32.93 15.30 5.97
N GLN A 194 33.59 15.63 7.09
CA GLN A 194 34.86 16.36 7.08
C GLN A 194 35.95 15.58 6.32
N LEU A 195 36.06 14.27 6.56
CA LEU A 195 37.03 13.42 5.85
C LEU A 195 36.71 13.34 4.36
N GLY A 196 35.43 13.28 3.98
CA GLY A 196 34.98 13.28 2.60
C GLY A 196 35.35 14.57 1.86
N ILE A 197 35.12 15.73 2.49
CA ILE A 197 35.51 17.05 1.94
C ILE A 197 37.03 17.17 1.87
N LEU A 198 37.76 16.74 2.90
CA LEU A 198 39.23 16.74 2.88
C LEU A 198 39.76 15.89 1.73
N ALA A 199 39.24 14.67 1.57
CA ALA A 199 39.65 13.76 0.50
C ALA A 199 39.34 14.34 -0.88
N SER A 200 38.17 14.96 -1.07
CA SER A 200 37.80 15.58 -2.35
C SER A 200 38.70 16.78 -2.67
N VAL A 201 38.96 17.67 -1.71
CA VAL A 201 39.88 18.81 -1.88
C VAL A 201 41.30 18.34 -2.19
N LEU A 202 41.80 17.32 -1.49
CA LEU A 202 43.12 16.74 -1.76
C LEU A 202 43.18 16.11 -3.16
N LEU A 203 42.11 15.44 -3.59
CA LEU A 203 42.04 14.81 -4.91
C LEU A 203 41.99 15.86 -6.02
N VAL A 204 41.17 16.90 -5.87
CA VAL A 204 41.07 18.01 -6.82
C VAL A 204 42.39 18.78 -6.90
N ALA A 205 42.97 19.15 -5.76
CA ALA A 205 44.25 19.86 -5.73
C ALA A 205 45.38 19.04 -6.38
N ARG A 206 45.38 17.71 -6.19
CA ARG A 206 46.31 16.79 -6.87
C ARG A 206 46.11 16.77 -8.38
N SER A 207 44.87 16.82 -8.86
CA SER A 207 44.55 16.90 -10.29
C SER A 207 45.05 18.19 -10.93
N PHE A 208 45.07 19.31 -10.21
CA PHE A 208 45.51 20.62 -10.75
C PHE A 208 47.00 20.93 -10.57
N SER A 209 47.65 20.44 -9.51
CA SER A 209 49.00 20.91 -9.12
C SER A 209 50.16 20.05 -9.68
N GLY A 210 49.87 19.01 -10.45
CA GLY A 210 50.87 18.07 -10.94
C GLY A 210 51.45 17.15 -9.84
N SER A 211 51.90 15.95 -10.22
CA SER A 211 52.37 14.92 -9.27
C SER A 211 53.61 15.32 -8.47
N ALA A 212 54.44 16.23 -9.00
CA ALA A 212 55.68 16.68 -8.39
C ALA A 212 55.45 17.52 -7.11
N LEU A 213 54.47 18.44 -7.11
CA LEU A 213 54.16 19.26 -5.93
C LEU A 213 53.48 18.42 -4.83
N PHE A 214 52.65 17.45 -5.21
CA PHE A 214 52.00 16.53 -4.26
C PHE A 214 52.91 15.44 -3.69
N SER A 215 54.13 15.30 -4.24
CA SER A 215 55.15 14.43 -3.66
C SER A 215 55.84 15.07 -2.45
N SER A 216 55.70 16.39 -2.26
CA SER A 216 56.13 17.07 -1.04
C SER A 216 55.11 16.83 0.08
N THR A 217 55.55 16.13 1.14
CA THR A 217 54.77 15.88 2.35
C THR A 217 54.43 17.18 3.08
N GLU A 218 55.29 18.19 3.02
CA GLU A 218 55.09 19.50 3.65
C GLU A 218 53.92 20.26 3.01
N PHE A 219 53.83 20.26 1.68
CA PHE A 219 52.72 20.87 0.96
C PHE A 219 51.39 20.20 1.27
N VAL A 220 51.36 18.86 1.25
CA VAL A 220 50.16 18.08 1.56
C VAL A 220 49.71 18.32 3.01
N ASN A 221 50.64 18.39 3.96
CA ASN A 221 50.31 18.67 5.36
C ASN A 221 49.77 20.11 5.53
N LYS A 222 50.38 21.10 4.87
CA LYS A 222 49.88 22.48 4.88
C LYS A 222 48.47 22.59 4.30
N LEU A 223 48.21 21.90 3.19
CA LEU A 223 46.89 21.83 2.59
C LEU A 223 45.86 21.16 3.52
N LYS A 224 46.23 20.03 4.16
CA LYS A 224 45.37 19.38 5.17
C LYS A 224 45.03 20.32 6.33
N HIS A 225 46.01 21.07 6.85
CA HIS A 225 45.79 22.01 7.94
C HIS A 225 44.86 23.16 7.54
N ILE A 226 45.06 23.76 6.35
CA ILE A 226 44.21 24.84 5.85
C ILE A 226 42.77 24.33 5.64
N THR A 227 42.60 23.19 4.98
CA THR A 227 41.26 22.60 4.74
C THR A 227 40.58 22.21 6.05
N LYS A 228 41.32 21.70 7.04
CA LYS A 228 40.77 21.39 8.37
C LYS A 228 40.32 22.66 9.10
N ALA A 229 41.13 23.72 9.11
CA ALA A 229 40.78 25.00 9.73
C ALA A 229 39.50 25.59 9.11
N LEU A 230 39.39 25.56 7.78
CA LEU A 230 38.19 26.02 7.08
C LEU A 230 36.95 25.19 7.47
N MET A 231 37.08 23.88 7.61
CA MET A 231 35.95 23.02 8.02
C MET A 231 35.53 23.22 9.48
N GLU A 232 36.44 23.58 10.37
CA GLU A 232 36.12 23.92 11.76
C GLU A 232 35.34 25.24 11.85
N GLU A 233 35.61 26.21 10.96
CA GLU A 233 34.87 27.48 10.88
C GLU A 233 33.42 27.31 10.36
N PHE A 234 33.13 26.30 9.54
CA PHE A 234 31.78 26.04 9.03
C PHE A 234 30.86 25.25 9.98
N ASN A 235 31.44 24.60 11.00
CA ASN A 235 30.72 23.75 11.96
C ASN A 235 30.43 24.47 13.31
N SER A 236 30.73 25.77 13.43
CA SER A 236 30.44 26.62 14.60
C SER A 236 29.25 27.53 14.38
#